data_AF-A0A1R1WXV9-F1
#
_entry.id   AF-A0A1R1WXV9-F1
#
_cell.length_a   1.000
_cell.length_b   1.000
_cell.length_c   1.000
_cell.angle_alpha   90.00
_cell.angle_beta   90.00
_cell.angle_gamma   90.00
#
_symmetry.space_group_name_H-M   'P 1'
#
loop_
_entity.id
_entity.type
_entity.pdbx_description
1 polymer ?
#
loop_
_entity_poly.entity_id
_entity_poly.type
_entity_poly.pdbx_seq_one_letter_code
_entity_poly.pdbx_strand_id
1 'polypeptide(L)'
;MLKISPMLRSLTNARTLSNISPFHKNVYSSSFSKRLYSETSFKLRPSFEIALRAASLQLVLSRWGMEMASKMELANGVDPEADERRMKAVTSINETALNGGLAGSLTDLEMEMLKKDPGTWEYNDFQYGKYWESLGIFSWLLGRRNEVPFYFSSFDRVKLFHSTGILPGDPSTIDAFVNSFMSIQTNFSINDSILKREIDLAEIWYWRSRMQVLIDLKDQLSESNKNNTSPTADNSEKLNDVFQQELENKKIPHSLRKTIKNSSYILESATKRAIELDLLKQDILSDFVVIVETRDNSPDADQSSPPTEVPIPYEKLEKKDHDALMDIAEARMMAFAWATGKLESWDSEKMANIGSINPLNILWSPQNK
;
A
#
# COMPACT_ATOMS: atom_id res chain seq x y z
N MET A 1 25.49 11.51 5.62
CA MET A 1 25.59 10.38 4.67
C MET A 1 26.15 9.18 5.42
N LEU A 2 25.28 8.36 6.01
CA LEU A 2 25.68 7.14 6.72
C LEU A 2 25.31 5.92 5.88
N LYS A 3 26.36 5.20 5.48
CA LYS A 3 26.32 3.88 4.85
C LYS A 3 25.72 2.89 5.83
N ILE A 4 24.70 2.16 5.39
CA ILE A 4 24.20 0.98 6.09
C ILE A 4 25.16 -0.17 5.77
N SER A 5 25.89 -0.65 6.77
CA SER A 5 26.76 -1.84 6.66
C SER A 5 25.93 -3.12 6.51
N PRO A 6 26.33 -4.05 5.62
CA PRO A 6 25.67 -5.35 5.50
C PRO A 6 26.28 -6.33 6.52
N MET A 7 25.43 -6.94 7.35
CA MET A 7 25.83 -8.09 8.15
C MET A 7 25.82 -9.36 7.29
N LEU A 8 27.03 -9.81 6.97
CA LEU A 8 27.35 -11.14 6.47
C LEU A 8 26.85 -12.24 7.42
N ARG A 9 26.12 -13.22 6.88
CA ARG A 9 26.31 -14.62 7.27
C ARG A 9 26.45 -15.49 6.03
N SER A 10 27.70 -15.93 5.86
CA SER A 10 28.16 -17.01 5.01
C SER A 10 27.42 -18.31 5.32
N LEU A 11 26.85 -18.92 4.28
CA LEU A 11 26.85 -20.37 4.10
C LEU A 11 27.19 -20.68 2.64
N THR A 12 28.47 -20.91 2.42
CA THR A 12 29.00 -21.59 1.25
C THR A 12 28.51 -23.04 1.22
N ASN A 13 27.90 -23.45 0.11
CA ASN A 13 28.24 -24.72 -0.52
C ASN A 13 27.87 -24.68 -2.01
N ALA A 14 28.92 -24.54 -2.82
CA ALA A 14 28.88 -24.66 -4.26
C ALA A 14 28.66 -26.12 -4.67
N ARG A 15 27.71 -26.36 -5.57
CA ARG A 15 27.84 -27.39 -6.60
C ARG A 15 27.29 -26.87 -7.92
N THR A 16 28.24 -26.58 -8.79
CA THR A 16 28.15 -26.36 -10.23
C THR A 16 27.68 -27.62 -10.94
N LEU A 17 26.57 -27.52 -11.69
CA LEU A 17 26.23 -28.32 -12.89
C LEU A 17 25.31 -27.43 -13.74
N SER A 18 25.83 -26.75 -14.75
CA SER A 18 25.91 -27.18 -16.17
C SER A 18 24.66 -26.82 -17.00
N ASN A 19 24.89 -25.96 -18.00
CA ASN A 19 24.21 -25.87 -19.30
C ASN A 19 22.71 -26.17 -19.36
N ILE A 20 21.88 -25.12 -19.43
CA ILE A 20 20.57 -25.19 -20.08
C ILE A 20 20.48 -24.08 -21.13
N SER A 21 20.21 -24.55 -22.35
CA SER A 21 19.97 -23.87 -23.62
C SER A 21 19.04 -22.63 -23.54
N PRO A 22 19.14 -21.66 -24.48
CA PRO A 22 18.17 -20.58 -24.59
C PRO A 22 16.79 -21.14 -24.93
N PHE A 23 15.87 -21.10 -23.96
CA PHE A 23 14.46 -21.33 -24.20
C PHE A 23 13.90 -20.18 -25.04
N HIS A 24 13.67 -20.47 -26.33
CA HIS A 24 12.73 -19.72 -27.14
C HIS A 24 11.36 -19.73 -26.44
N LYS A 25 10.94 -18.58 -25.90
CA LYS A 25 9.56 -18.35 -25.47
C LYS A 25 8.68 -18.33 -26.71
N ASN A 26 8.13 -19.50 -27.08
CA ASN A 26 6.93 -19.57 -27.89
C ASN A 26 5.78 -18.99 -27.05
N VAL A 27 5.40 -17.77 -27.40
CA VAL A 27 4.18 -17.11 -26.94
C VAL A 27 3.01 -17.94 -27.48
N TYR A 28 2.50 -18.87 -26.68
CA TYR A 28 1.19 -19.44 -26.94
C TYR A 28 0.16 -18.32 -26.72
N SER A 29 -0.37 -17.81 -27.83
CA SER A 29 -1.57 -16.98 -27.84
C SER A 29 -2.75 -17.86 -27.39
N SER A 30 -2.95 -17.98 -26.08
CA SER A 30 -4.20 -18.51 -25.56
C SER A 30 -5.27 -17.44 -25.80
N SER A 31 -6.13 -17.70 -26.78
CA SER A 31 -7.36 -16.95 -27.04
C SER A 31 -8.35 -17.18 -25.90
N PHE A 32 -8.06 -16.65 -24.72
CA PHE A 32 -9.03 -16.58 -23.64
C PHE A 32 -10.09 -15.56 -24.01
N SER A 33 -11.32 -16.05 -24.10
CA SER A 33 -12.54 -15.30 -24.31
C SER A 33 -12.56 -14.07 -23.41
N LYS A 34 -12.43 -12.88 -24.02
CA LYS A 34 -12.69 -11.59 -23.40
C LYS A 34 -14.15 -11.57 -22.94
N ARG A 35 -14.45 -12.12 -21.76
CA ARG A 35 -15.71 -11.84 -21.09
C ARG A 35 -15.74 -10.34 -20.91
N LEU A 36 -16.68 -9.71 -21.61
CA LEU A 36 -17.00 -8.30 -21.54
C LEU A 36 -17.13 -7.90 -20.07
N TYR A 37 -16.07 -7.31 -19.53
CA TYR A 37 -16.18 -6.45 -18.38
C TYR A 37 -17.16 -5.36 -18.79
N SER A 38 -18.30 -5.28 -18.13
CA SER A 38 -19.16 -4.11 -18.29
C SER A 38 -18.30 -2.87 -17.99
N GLU A 39 -18.30 -1.91 -18.91
CA GLU A 39 -17.67 -0.59 -18.76
C GLU A 39 -18.41 0.16 -17.65
N THR A 40 -18.09 -0.17 -16.40
CA THR A 40 -18.46 0.63 -15.25
C THR A 40 -17.54 1.83 -15.25
N SER A 41 -18.00 2.94 -15.83
CA SER A 41 -17.30 4.22 -15.74
C SER A 41 -17.28 4.66 -14.27
N PHE A 42 -16.09 4.74 -13.67
CA PHE A 42 -15.95 5.28 -12.32
C PHE A 42 -16.13 6.79 -12.37
N LYS A 43 -17.06 7.32 -11.58
CA LYS A 43 -17.22 8.76 -11.45
C LYS A 43 -16.19 9.28 -10.46
N LEU A 44 -15.10 9.86 -10.98
CA LEU A 44 -14.11 10.53 -10.16
C LEU A 44 -14.64 11.87 -9.63
N ARG A 45 -14.14 12.27 -8.46
CA ARG A 45 -14.25 13.64 -7.96
C ARG A 45 -13.60 14.61 -8.96
N PRO A 46 -14.07 15.88 -8.99
CA PRO A 46 -13.44 16.89 -9.82
C PRO A 46 -11.92 16.98 -9.59
N SER A 47 -11.15 17.19 -10.67
CA SER A 47 -9.68 17.24 -10.58
C SER A 47 -9.18 18.29 -9.61
N PHE A 48 -9.91 19.41 -9.44
CA PHE A 48 -9.56 20.42 -8.45
C PHE A 48 -9.68 19.91 -7.00
N GLU A 49 -10.68 19.07 -6.68
CA GLU A 49 -10.80 18.46 -5.34
C GLU A 49 -9.64 17.49 -5.08
N ILE A 50 -9.30 16.69 -6.09
CA ILE A 50 -8.15 15.76 -6.03
C ILE A 50 -6.85 16.55 -5.84
N ALA A 51 -6.68 17.68 -6.54
CA ALA A 51 -5.53 18.55 -6.39
C ALA A 51 -5.46 19.20 -4.99
N LEU A 52 -6.58 19.69 -4.45
CA LEU A 52 -6.63 20.22 -3.08
C LEU A 52 -6.23 19.16 -2.07
N ARG A 53 -6.77 17.95 -2.19
CA ARG A 53 -6.43 16.84 -1.28
C ARG A 53 -4.97 16.41 -1.41
N ALA A 54 -4.43 16.38 -2.62
CA ALA A 54 -3.01 16.12 -2.87
C ALA A 54 -2.12 17.22 -2.25
N ALA A 55 -2.50 18.49 -2.37
CA ALA A 55 -1.77 19.61 -1.77
C ALA A 55 -1.79 19.54 -0.23
N SER A 56 -2.95 19.25 0.37
CA SER A 56 -3.09 19.03 1.81
C SER A 56 -2.21 17.88 2.30
N LEU A 57 -2.21 16.74 1.59
CA LEU A 57 -1.32 15.62 1.91
C LEU A 57 0.15 15.99 1.79
N GLN A 58 0.53 16.67 0.69
CA GLN A 58 1.89 17.07 0.42
C GLN A 58 2.46 17.94 1.56
N LEU A 59 1.70 18.90 2.11
CA LEU A 59 2.15 19.72 3.24
C LEU A 59 2.31 18.92 4.53
N VAL A 60 1.31 18.11 4.88
CA VAL A 60 1.37 17.30 6.12
C VAL A 60 2.51 16.29 6.04
N LEU A 61 2.71 15.66 4.87
CA LEU A 61 3.81 14.73 4.63
C LEU A 61 5.18 15.42 4.57
N SER A 62 5.23 16.68 4.12
CA SER A 62 6.44 17.52 4.21
C SER A 62 6.82 17.76 5.66
N ARG A 63 5.83 18.09 6.50
CA ARG A 63 6.04 18.23 7.94
C ARG A 63 6.47 16.90 8.57
N TRP A 64 5.80 15.80 8.24
CA TRP A 64 6.17 14.45 8.69
C TRP A 64 7.65 14.13 8.39
N GLY A 65 8.15 14.50 7.20
CA GLY A 65 9.55 14.31 6.84
C GLY A 65 10.52 15.07 7.76
N MET A 66 10.19 16.31 8.12
CA MET A 66 10.99 17.14 9.04
C MET A 66 10.96 16.61 10.47
N GLU A 67 9.79 16.18 10.94
CA GLU A 67 9.59 15.61 12.28
C GLU A 67 10.32 14.27 12.41
N MET A 68 10.28 13.43 11.37
CA MET A 68 11.00 12.16 11.35
C MET A 68 12.52 12.36 11.35
N ALA A 69 13.02 13.32 10.57
CA ALA A 69 14.44 13.68 10.59
C ALA A 69 14.89 14.14 11.98
N SER A 70 14.07 14.96 12.66
CA SER A 70 14.34 15.42 14.03
C SER A 70 14.41 14.28 15.03
N LYS A 71 13.47 13.34 14.95
CA LYS A 71 13.46 12.17 15.83
C LYS A 71 14.68 11.27 15.61
N MET A 72 15.13 11.12 14.36
CA MET A 72 16.34 10.37 14.05
C MET A 72 17.61 11.06 14.58
N GLU A 73 17.69 12.38 14.50
CA GLU A 73 18.83 13.14 15.03
C GLU A 73 18.89 13.13 16.55
N LEU A 74 17.76 13.27 17.22
CA LEU A 74 17.64 13.11 18.67
C LEU A 74 18.11 11.72 19.11
N ALA A 75 17.72 10.67 18.37
CA ALA A 75 18.19 9.31 18.61
C ALA A 75 19.70 9.14 18.41
N ASN A 76 20.33 9.98 17.59
CA ASN A 76 21.79 10.02 17.38
C ASN A 76 22.51 10.95 18.38
N GLY A 77 21.80 11.53 19.36
CA GLY A 77 22.38 12.41 20.37
C GLY A 77 22.73 13.81 19.88
N VAL A 78 22.21 14.23 18.72
CA VAL A 78 22.28 15.62 18.26
C VAL A 78 21.09 16.36 18.85
N ASP A 79 21.34 17.48 19.53
CA ASP A 79 20.28 18.28 20.14
C ASP A 79 19.36 18.88 19.06
N PRO A 80 18.08 18.47 18.97
CA PRO A 80 17.15 18.96 17.96
C PRO A 80 16.76 20.43 18.21
N GLU A 81 16.91 20.96 19.43
CA GLU A 81 16.56 22.35 19.75
C GLU A 81 17.52 23.37 19.11
N ALA A 82 18.70 22.92 18.66
CA ALA A 82 19.71 23.79 18.05
C ALA A 82 19.43 24.13 16.56
N ASP A 83 18.44 23.51 15.90
CA ASP A 83 18.19 23.72 14.47
C ASP A 83 17.10 24.77 14.20
N GLU A 84 17.47 26.05 14.36
CA GLU A 84 16.63 27.21 14.05
C GLU A 84 16.06 27.17 12.62
N ARG A 85 16.80 26.57 11.66
CA ARG A 85 16.35 26.44 10.27
C ARG A 85 15.14 25.51 10.17
N ARG A 86 15.11 24.45 10.96
CA ARG A 86 14.00 23.49 10.96
C ARG A 86 12.76 24.06 11.61
N MET A 87 12.91 24.75 12.73
CA MET A 87 11.79 25.47 13.34
C MET A 87 11.18 26.45 12.36
N LYS A 88 12.01 27.24 11.65
CA LYS A 88 11.53 28.13 10.57
C LYS A 88 10.81 27.38 9.45
N ALA A 89 11.33 26.23 9.03
CA ALA A 89 10.69 25.41 8.00
C ALA A 89 9.32 24.87 8.46
N VAL A 90 9.22 24.34 9.68
CA VAL A 90 7.95 23.84 10.23
C VAL A 90 6.93 24.97 10.39
N THR A 91 7.34 26.12 10.92
CA THR A 91 6.48 27.30 11.02
C THR A 91 6.00 27.75 9.64
N SER A 92 6.90 27.79 8.65
CA SER A 92 6.56 28.16 7.28
C SER A 92 5.57 27.17 6.64
N ILE A 93 5.69 25.87 6.91
CA ILE A 93 4.71 24.85 6.49
C ILE A 93 3.34 25.10 7.13
N ASN A 94 3.31 25.36 8.43
CA ASN A 94 2.07 25.60 9.17
C ASN A 94 1.37 26.87 8.68
N GLU A 95 2.12 27.96 8.51
CA GLU A 95 1.61 29.21 7.94
C GLU A 95 1.10 29.01 6.51
N THR A 96 1.81 28.23 5.71
CA THR A 96 1.41 27.91 4.34
C THR A 96 0.12 27.08 4.30
N ALA A 97 -0.04 26.11 5.21
CA ALA A 97 -1.26 25.32 5.32
C ALA A 97 -2.47 26.15 5.77
N LEU A 98 -2.27 27.08 6.72
CA LEU A 98 -3.33 27.92 7.27
C LEU A 98 -3.72 29.08 6.35
N ASN A 99 -2.73 29.73 5.72
CA ASN A 99 -2.95 30.92 4.89
C ASN A 99 -3.17 30.60 3.42
N GLY A 100 -2.69 29.45 2.92
CA GLY A 100 -2.81 29.02 1.52
C GLY A 100 -4.17 28.45 1.14
N GLY A 101 -5.24 28.78 1.86
CA GLY A 101 -6.61 28.34 1.54
C GLY A 101 -6.90 26.85 1.77
N LEU A 102 -5.93 26.06 2.24
CA LEU A 102 -6.08 24.62 2.48
C LEU A 102 -6.77 24.28 3.81
N ALA A 103 -6.95 25.26 4.71
CA ALA A 103 -7.56 25.04 6.01
C ALA A 103 -8.92 24.35 5.96
N GLY A 104 -9.72 24.59 4.91
CA GLY A 104 -11.02 23.93 4.70
C GLY A 104 -10.95 22.54 4.04
N SER A 105 -9.79 22.14 3.51
CA SER A 105 -9.59 20.82 2.85
C SER A 105 -8.83 19.82 3.73
N LEU A 106 -8.15 20.30 4.78
CA LEU A 106 -7.48 19.49 5.78
C LEU A 106 -8.51 18.77 6.66
N THR A 107 -8.17 17.56 7.10
CA THR A 107 -8.96 16.82 8.09
C THR A 107 -8.70 17.36 9.50
N ASP A 108 -9.57 17.03 10.44
CA ASP A 108 -9.38 17.41 11.84
C ASP A 108 -8.07 16.85 12.41
N LEU A 109 -7.75 15.60 12.07
CA LEU A 109 -6.50 14.94 12.47
C LEU A 109 -5.26 15.62 11.85
N GLU A 110 -5.32 16.01 10.59
CA GLU A 110 -4.24 16.76 9.94
C GLU A 110 -4.05 18.14 10.55
N MET A 111 -5.16 18.82 10.84
CA MET A 111 -5.14 20.12 11.49
C MET A 111 -4.59 20.03 12.92
N GLU A 112 -4.91 18.97 13.66
CA GLU A 112 -4.36 18.71 14.98
C GLU A 112 -2.84 18.49 14.91
N MET A 113 -2.37 17.63 14.00
CA MET A 113 -0.93 17.39 13.79
C MET A 113 -0.19 18.68 13.38
N LEU A 114 -0.81 19.53 12.55
CA LEU A 114 -0.24 20.81 12.15
C LEU A 114 -0.22 21.86 13.28
N LYS A 115 -1.04 21.71 14.32
CA LYS A 115 -1.04 22.61 15.48
C LYS A 115 -0.08 22.19 16.58
N LYS A 116 0.38 20.94 16.59
CA LYS A 116 1.39 20.45 17.55
C LYS A 116 2.68 21.27 17.42
N ASP A 117 3.42 21.40 18.53
CA ASP A 117 4.73 22.05 18.51
C ASP A 117 5.76 21.18 17.76
N PRO A 118 6.77 21.77 17.10
CA PRO A 118 7.81 20.99 16.43
C PRO A 118 8.49 20.00 17.39
N GLY A 119 8.70 18.76 16.95
CA GLY A 119 9.34 17.71 17.76
C GLY A 119 8.41 16.99 18.74
N THR A 120 7.14 17.39 18.86
CA THR A 120 6.18 16.79 19.81
C THR A 120 5.33 15.68 19.19
N TRP A 121 5.62 15.27 17.96
CA TRP A 121 4.87 14.21 17.28
C TRP A 121 5.02 12.86 17.98
N GLU A 122 3.89 12.19 18.17
CA GLU A 122 3.77 10.90 18.83
C GLU A 122 3.85 9.75 17.82
N TYR A 123 3.95 8.51 18.32
CA TYR A 123 4.01 7.32 17.46
C TYR A 123 2.86 7.24 16.46
N ASN A 124 1.64 7.60 16.87
CA ASN A 124 0.47 7.58 16.00
C ASN A 124 0.57 8.60 14.87
N ASP A 125 1.16 9.78 15.10
CA ASP A 125 1.37 10.80 14.06
C ASP A 125 2.35 10.29 12.99
N PHE A 126 3.36 9.50 13.39
CA PHE A 126 4.32 8.93 12.44
C PHE A 126 3.72 7.85 11.52
N GLN A 127 2.60 7.22 11.90
CA GLN A 127 1.90 6.28 11.02
C GLN A 127 1.32 6.98 9.78
N TYR A 128 1.12 8.30 9.85
CA TYR A 128 0.65 9.11 8.73
C TYR A 128 1.60 9.06 7.51
N GLY A 129 2.86 8.67 7.71
CA GLY A 129 3.83 8.48 6.64
C GLY A 129 3.39 7.49 5.55
N LYS A 130 2.49 6.54 5.84
CA LYS A 130 2.00 5.60 4.82
C LYS A 130 1.23 6.28 3.68
N TYR A 131 0.68 7.47 3.92
CA TYR A 131 -0.08 8.22 2.90
C TYR A 131 0.79 8.85 1.80
N TRP A 132 2.12 8.65 1.81
CA TRP A 132 2.97 8.87 0.64
C TRP A 132 2.44 8.13 -0.59
N GLU A 133 1.93 6.92 -0.41
CA GLU A 133 1.35 6.12 -1.49
C GLU A 133 0.03 6.70 -1.99
N SER A 134 -0.79 7.24 -1.08
CA SER A 134 -2.03 7.94 -1.45
C SER A 134 -1.75 9.19 -2.29
N LEU A 135 -0.74 9.98 -1.91
CA LEU A 135 -0.28 11.12 -2.69
C LEU A 135 0.20 10.68 -4.09
N GLY A 136 0.86 9.53 -4.19
CA GLY A 136 1.26 8.95 -5.46
C GLY A 136 0.07 8.63 -6.36
N ILE A 137 -0.98 8.03 -5.82
CA ILE A 137 -2.22 7.78 -6.55
C ILE A 137 -2.89 9.08 -6.98
N PHE A 138 -2.97 10.11 -6.13
CA PHE A 138 -3.53 11.39 -6.55
C PHE A 138 -2.70 12.07 -7.63
N SER A 139 -1.37 12.02 -7.53
CA SER A 139 -0.47 12.54 -8.55
C SER A 139 -0.64 11.81 -9.89
N TRP A 140 -0.87 10.49 -9.85
CA TRP A 140 -1.20 9.69 -11.02
C TRP A 140 -2.57 10.07 -11.59
N LEU A 141 -3.61 10.17 -10.76
CA LEU A 141 -4.96 10.59 -11.14
C LEU A 141 -4.99 11.97 -11.82
N LEU A 142 -4.12 12.87 -11.37
CA LEU A 142 -3.93 14.21 -11.94
C LEU A 142 -3.03 14.22 -13.19
N GLY A 143 -2.58 13.07 -13.69
CA GLY A 143 -1.71 12.95 -14.87
C GLY A 143 -0.30 13.50 -14.68
N ARG A 144 0.15 13.72 -13.43
CA ARG A 144 1.53 14.15 -13.12
C ARG A 144 2.51 12.97 -13.09
N ARG A 145 1.99 11.74 -13.04
CA ARG A 145 2.73 10.48 -13.15
C ARG A 145 2.09 9.61 -14.20
N ASN A 146 2.93 8.89 -14.95
CA ASN A 146 2.48 8.05 -16.05
C ASN A 146 2.08 6.64 -15.58
N GLU A 147 2.64 6.18 -14.47
CA GLU A 147 2.48 4.79 -13.99
C GLU A 147 2.37 4.71 -12.47
N VAL A 148 1.66 3.69 -12.01
CA VAL A 148 1.60 3.26 -10.61
C VAL A 148 2.64 2.15 -10.43
N PRO A 149 3.61 2.27 -9.50
CA PRO A 149 4.59 1.22 -9.23
C PRO A 149 3.93 -0.08 -8.79
N PHE A 150 4.65 -1.20 -8.91
CA PHE A 150 4.21 -2.47 -8.34
C PHE A 150 4.02 -2.38 -6.82
N TYR A 151 3.22 -3.27 -6.22
CA TYR A 151 2.85 -3.15 -4.80
C TYR A 151 4.01 -3.38 -3.83
N PHE A 152 5.11 -4.00 -4.26
CA PHE A 152 6.34 -4.09 -3.47
C PHE A 152 7.22 -2.85 -3.54
N SER A 153 6.99 -1.99 -4.53
CA SER A 153 7.78 -0.79 -4.78
C SER A 153 6.96 0.43 -4.38
N SER A 154 7.45 1.19 -3.40
CA SER A 154 6.85 2.48 -3.03
C SER A 154 7.06 3.52 -4.12
N PHE A 155 6.21 4.54 -4.17
CA PHE A 155 6.49 5.70 -5.01
C PHE A 155 7.78 6.40 -4.56
N ASP A 156 8.60 6.79 -5.54
CA ASP A 156 9.77 7.62 -5.29
C ASP A 156 9.32 8.98 -4.75
N ARG A 157 9.58 9.19 -3.44
CA ARG A 157 9.17 10.38 -2.68
C ARG A 157 9.74 11.66 -3.30
N VAL A 158 11.00 11.66 -3.73
CA VAL A 158 11.64 12.85 -4.32
C VAL A 158 10.94 13.25 -5.60
N LYS A 159 10.67 12.26 -6.47
CA LYS A 159 9.92 12.51 -7.70
C LYS A 159 8.46 12.92 -7.41
N LEU A 160 7.84 12.42 -6.33
CA LEU A 160 6.47 12.81 -5.94
C LEU A 160 6.44 14.28 -5.53
N PHE A 161 7.36 14.69 -4.65
CA PHE A 161 7.55 16.08 -4.24
C PHE A 161 7.66 17.00 -5.46
N HIS A 162 8.59 16.69 -6.37
CA HIS A 162 8.80 17.50 -7.56
C HIS A 162 7.62 17.51 -8.51
N SER A 163 6.84 16.41 -8.59
CA SER A 163 5.68 16.33 -9.49
C SER A 163 4.51 17.25 -9.07
N THR A 164 4.42 17.59 -7.78
CA THR A 164 3.43 18.57 -7.31
C THR A 164 3.86 20.02 -7.55
N GLY A 165 5.18 20.29 -7.53
CA GLY A 165 5.70 21.65 -7.64
C GLY A 165 5.36 22.56 -6.44
N ILE A 166 4.76 22.01 -5.39
CA ILE A 166 4.42 22.76 -4.17
C ILE A 166 5.69 22.94 -3.34
N LEU A 167 6.03 24.19 -3.09
CA LEU A 167 7.08 24.56 -2.14
C LEU A 167 6.42 24.77 -0.78
N PRO A 168 6.76 23.98 0.26
CA PRO A 168 6.03 24.03 1.52
C PRO A 168 6.12 25.37 2.27
N GLY A 169 7.01 26.28 1.86
CA GLY A 169 7.13 27.63 2.43
C GLY A 169 6.60 28.76 1.57
N ASP A 170 5.94 28.46 0.44
CA ASP A 170 5.36 29.47 -0.43
C ASP A 170 3.89 29.13 -0.77
N PRO A 171 2.92 29.82 -0.13
CA PRO A 171 1.50 29.63 -0.39
C PRO A 171 1.10 29.82 -1.86
N SER A 172 1.79 30.68 -2.59
CA SER A 172 1.46 30.95 -3.99
C SER A 172 1.65 29.73 -4.90
N THR A 173 2.54 28.80 -4.51
CA THR A 173 2.77 27.55 -5.25
C THR A 173 1.60 26.58 -5.13
N ILE A 174 0.83 26.63 -4.03
CA ILE A 174 -0.38 25.85 -3.83
C ILE A 174 -1.47 26.37 -4.75
N ASP A 175 -1.68 27.69 -4.76
CA ASP A 175 -2.65 28.31 -5.66
C ASP A 175 -2.30 28.01 -7.11
N ALA A 176 -1.04 28.14 -7.51
CA ALA A 176 -0.59 27.81 -8.85
C ALA A 176 -0.86 26.34 -9.21
N PHE A 177 -0.60 25.42 -8.28
CA PHE A 177 -0.87 24.00 -8.45
C PHE A 177 -2.37 23.73 -8.63
N VAL A 178 -3.21 24.20 -7.71
CA VAL A 178 -4.66 23.96 -7.74
C VAL A 178 -5.31 24.63 -8.96
N ASN A 179 -4.93 25.87 -9.27
CA ASN A 179 -5.46 26.61 -10.42
C ASN A 179 -5.11 25.94 -11.75
N SER A 180 -4.00 25.19 -11.84
CA SER A 180 -3.65 24.41 -13.02
C SER A 180 -4.69 23.33 -13.37
N PHE A 181 -5.50 22.89 -12.38
CA PHE A 181 -6.57 21.90 -12.54
C PHE A 181 -7.98 22.51 -12.57
N MET A 182 -8.11 23.82 -12.37
CA MET A 182 -9.38 24.56 -12.50
C MET A 182 -9.67 24.97 -13.94
N SER A 183 -8.66 24.94 -14.83
CA SER A 183 -8.84 25.35 -16.21
C SER A 183 -9.65 24.32 -17.00
N ILE A 184 -10.68 24.77 -17.73
CA ILE A 184 -11.53 23.93 -18.60
C ILE A 184 -10.72 23.22 -19.70
N GLN A 185 -9.50 23.70 -19.99
CA GLN A 185 -8.64 23.20 -21.06
C GLN A 185 -7.82 21.96 -20.65
N THR A 186 -7.71 21.67 -19.36
CA THR A 186 -6.92 20.53 -18.87
C THR A 186 -7.81 19.33 -18.60
N ASN A 187 -8.18 18.61 -19.66
CA ASN A 187 -8.79 17.28 -19.53
C ASN A 187 -7.70 16.26 -19.16
N PHE A 188 -7.39 16.15 -17.87
CA PHE A 188 -6.62 15.02 -17.34
C PHE A 188 -7.55 13.81 -17.27
N SER A 189 -7.76 13.14 -18.41
CA SER A 189 -8.54 11.91 -18.47
C SER A 189 -7.61 10.71 -18.54
N ILE A 190 -7.52 9.98 -17.43
CA ILE A 190 -7.00 8.61 -17.49
C ILE A 190 -8.02 7.76 -18.22
N ASN A 191 -7.55 6.86 -19.07
CA ASN A 191 -8.41 5.90 -19.73
C ASN A 191 -9.16 5.05 -18.69
N ASP A 192 -10.49 5.03 -18.75
CA ASP A 192 -11.36 4.29 -17.82
C ASP A 192 -10.95 2.82 -17.66
N SER A 193 -10.45 2.18 -18.72
CA SER A 193 -9.97 0.79 -18.65
C SER A 193 -8.72 0.63 -17.78
N ILE A 194 -7.80 1.61 -17.82
CA ILE A 194 -6.59 1.64 -16.99
C ILE A 194 -6.98 1.97 -15.55
N LEU A 195 -7.83 2.98 -15.36
CA LEU A 195 -8.35 3.36 -14.05
C LEU A 195 -9.02 2.17 -13.34
N LYS A 196 -9.90 1.47 -14.05
CA LYS A 196 -10.56 0.27 -13.55
C LYS A 196 -9.57 -0.80 -13.15
N ARG A 197 -8.59 -1.08 -14.01
CA ARG A 197 -7.56 -2.08 -13.72
C ARG A 197 -6.78 -1.75 -12.45
N GLU A 198 -6.37 -0.49 -12.26
CA GLU A 198 -5.61 -0.08 -11.07
C GLU A 198 -6.47 -0.10 -9.79
N ILE A 199 -7.76 0.27 -9.88
CA ILE A 199 -8.70 0.13 -8.76
C ILE A 199 -8.88 -1.35 -8.39
N ASP A 200 -9.10 -2.21 -9.38
CA ASP A 200 -9.28 -3.65 -9.17
C ASP A 200 -8.01 -4.24 -8.55
N LEU A 201 -6.83 -3.86 -9.04
CA LEU A 201 -5.55 -4.29 -8.49
C LEU A 201 -5.36 -3.81 -7.04
N ALA A 202 -5.75 -2.57 -6.72
CA ALA A 202 -5.70 -2.06 -5.36
C ALA A 202 -6.62 -2.80 -4.40
N GLU A 203 -7.85 -3.10 -4.83
CA GLU A 203 -8.82 -3.85 -4.05
C GLU A 203 -8.33 -5.27 -3.75
N ILE A 204 -7.74 -5.93 -4.76
CA ILE A 204 -7.17 -7.27 -4.67
C ILE A 204 -6.03 -7.32 -3.65
N TRP A 205 -5.10 -6.38 -3.70
CA TRP A 205 -3.98 -6.32 -2.76
C TRP A 205 -4.42 -5.91 -1.35
N TYR A 206 -5.35 -4.96 -1.22
CA TYR A 206 -5.92 -4.58 0.07
C TYR A 206 -6.61 -5.77 0.73
N TRP A 207 -7.35 -6.56 -0.04
CA TRP A 207 -7.90 -7.79 0.50
C TRP A 207 -6.82 -8.79 0.91
N ARG A 208 -5.82 -9.04 0.05
CA ARG A 208 -4.79 -10.05 0.33
C ARG A 208 -4.01 -9.73 1.60
N SER A 209 -3.71 -8.45 1.84
CA SER A 209 -3.05 -8.01 3.07
C SER A 209 -3.94 -8.20 4.30
N ARG A 210 -5.23 -7.87 4.21
CA ARG A 210 -6.21 -8.13 5.29
C ARG A 210 -6.44 -9.61 5.55
N MET A 211 -6.38 -10.44 4.52
CA MET A 211 -6.46 -11.89 4.65
C MET A 211 -5.26 -12.46 5.43
N GLN A 212 -4.09 -11.83 5.32
CA GLN A 212 -2.91 -12.22 6.11
C GLN A 212 -3.18 -12.12 7.61
N VAL A 213 -3.84 -11.05 8.07
CA VAL A 213 -4.21 -10.87 9.49
C VAL A 213 -5.08 -12.04 9.99
N LEU A 214 -5.98 -12.54 9.14
CA LEU A 214 -6.83 -13.69 9.48
C LEU A 214 -6.06 -15.01 9.50
N ILE A 215 -5.07 -15.17 8.62
CA ILE A 215 -4.16 -16.32 8.60
C ILE A 215 -3.29 -16.30 9.85
N ASP A 216 -2.67 -15.18 10.18
CA ASP A 216 -1.82 -15.04 11.38
C ASP A 216 -2.63 -15.33 12.66
N LEU A 217 -3.89 -14.88 12.71
CA LEU A 217 -4.80 -15.17 13.81
C LEU A 217 -5.10 -16.69 13.91
N LYS A 218 -5.29 -17.37 12.78
CA LYS A 218 -5.48 -18.83 12.74
C LYS A 218 -4.25 -19.57 13.26
N ASP A 219 -3.07 -19.12 12.87
CA ASP A 219 -1.80 -19.74 13.26
C ASP A 219 -1.52 -19.55 14.75
N GLN A 220 -1.74 -18.35 15.28
CA GLN A 220 -1.64 -18.05 16.72
C GLN A 220 -2.57 -18.92 17.58
N LEU A 221 -3.80 -19.15 17.12
CA LEU A 221 -4.76 -20.04 17.78
C LEU A 221 -4.30 -21.50 17.71
N SER A 222 -3.76 -21.91 16.57
CA SER A 222 -3.26 -23.28 16.39
C SER A 222 -2.04 -23.57 17.27
N GLU A 223 -1.15 -22.60 17.45
CA GLU A 223 0.02 -22.70 18.34
C GLU A 223 -0.36 -22.71 19.82
N SER A 224 -1.32 -21.86 20.22
CA SER A 224 -1.86 -21.83 21.59
C SER A 224 -2.42 -23.18 22.01
N ASN A 225 -3.09 -23.87 21.09
CA ASN A 225 -3.64 -25.21 21.34
C ASN A 225 -2.57 -26.32 21.40
N LYS A 226 -1.52 -26.25 20.58
CA LYS A 226 -0.42 -27.23 20.61
C LYS A 226 0.34 -27.21 21.95
N ASN A 227 0.46 -26.04 22.57
CA ASN A 227 1.12 -25.90 23.87
C ASN A 227 0.27 -26.45 25.04
N ASN A 228 -1.05 -26.58 24.85
CA ASN A 228 -1.99 -27.00 25.89
C ASN A 228 -2.45 -28.47 25.77
N THR A 229 -2.18 -29.17 24.66
CA THR A 229 -2.67 -30.54 24.44
C THR A 229 -1.61 -31.47 23.86
N SER A 230 -1.27 -32.55 24.57
CA SER A 230 -0.40 -33.62 24.07
C SER A 230 -1.04 -34.35 22.87
N PRO A 231 -0.27 -34.73 21.84
CA PRO A 231 -0.81 -35.24 20.59
C PRO A 231 -1.28 -36.69 20.74
N THR A 232 -2.60 -36.91 20.65
CA THR A 232 -3.19 -38.24 20.41
C THR A 232 -4.03 -38.18 19.13
N ALA A 233 -3.93 -39.22 18.30
CA ALA A 233 -4.32 -39.22 16.88
C ALA A 233 -5.84 -39.19 16.60
N ASP A 234 -6.69 -39.34 17.63
CA ASP A 234 -8.16 -39.38 17.51
C ASP A 234 -8.86 -38.01 17.66
N ASN A 235 -8.11 -36.90 17.74
CA ASN A 235 -8.62 -35.61 18.22
C ASN A 235 -9.02 -34.58 17.14
N SER A 236 -9.20 -34.94 15.86
CA SER A 236 -9.48 -33.95 14.80
C SER A 236 -10.83 -33.22 14.97
N GLU A 237 -11.86 -33.90 15.48
CA GLU A 237 -13.15 -33.27 15.81
C GLU A 237 -13.05 -32.40 17.06
N LYS A 238 -12.38 -32.89 18.11
CA LYS A 238 -12.15 -32.12 19.35
C LYS A 238 -11.30 -30.87 19.12
N LEU A 239 -10.31 -30.92 18.22
CA LEU A 239 -9.49 -29.77 17.85
C LEU A 239 -10.31 -28.69 17.14
N ASN A 240 -11.29 -29.08 16.32
CA ASN A 240 -12.21 -28.12 15.69
C ASN A 240 -13.11 -27.46 16.73
N ASP A 241 -13.62 -28.21 17.70
CA ASP A 241 -14.48 -27.66 18.77
C ASP A 241 -13.70 -26.71 19.70
N VAL A 242 -12.45 -27.05 20.05
CA VAL A 242 -11.58 -26.18 20.86
C VAL A 242 -11.21 -24.90 20.09
N PHE A 243 -10.88 -25.03 18.79
CA PHE A 243 -10.63 -23.87 17.93
C PHE A 243 -11.86 -22.96 17.84
N GLN A 244 -13.06 -23.53 17.73
CA GLN A 244 -14.33 -22.79 17.71
C GLN A 244 -14.58 -22.04 19.03
N GLN A 245 -14.28 -22.67 20.17
CA GLN A 245 -14.40 -22.05 21.50
C GLN A 245 -13.39 -20.92 21.71
N GLU A 246 -12.16 -21.05 21.24
CA GLU A 246 -11.19 -19.94 21.34
C GLU A 246 -11.58 -18.75 20.46
N LEU A 247 -12.15 -19.00 19.28
CA LEU A 247 -12.73 -17.95 18.43
C LEU A 247 -13.90 -17.23 19.13
N GLU A 248 -14.70 -17.95 19.90
CA GLU A 248 -15.76 -17.40 20.75
C GLU A 248 -15.21 -16.55 21.90
N ASN A 249 -14.17 -17.05 22.58
CA ASN A 249 -13.49 -16.35 23.66
C ASN A 249 -12.87 -15.03 23.18
N LYS A 250 -12.32 -15.00 21.95
CA LYS A 250 -11.82 -13.78 21.30
C LYS A 250 -12.91 -12.88 20.71
N LYS A 251 -14.20 -13.22 20.89
CA LYS A 251 -15.37 -12.47 20.40
C LYS A 251 -15.36 -12.24 18.89
N ILE A 252 -14.81 -13.18 18.12
CA ILE A 252 -14.74 -13.04 16.66
C ILE A 252 -16.14 -13.25 16.05
N PRO A 253 -16.61 -12.33 15.19
CA PRO A 253 -17.90 -12.46 14.51
C PRO A 253 -18.05 -13.78 13.76
N HIS A 254 -19.25 -14.38 13.82
CA HIS A 254 -19.54 -15.68 13.21
C HIS A 254 -19.25 -15.71 11.69
N SER A 255 -19.49 -14.61 10.99
CA SER A 255 -19.20 -14.47 9.55
C SER A 255 -17.72 -14.68 9.22
N LEU A 256 -16.81 -14.22 10.09
CA LEU A 256 -15.36 -14.32 9.88
C LEU A 256 -14.81 -15.69 10.22
N ARG A 257 -15.45 -16.44 11.13
CA ARG A 257 -14.99 -17.78 11.55
C ARG A 257 -14.92 -18.76 10.37
N LYS A 258 -15.92 -18.72 9.47
CA LYS A 258 -15.94 -19.56 8.26
C LYS A 258 -14.78 -19.19 7.31
N THR A 259 -14.48 -17.91 7.19
CA THR A 259 -13.38 -17.40 6.36
C THR A 259 -12.02 -17.85 6.91
N ILE A 260 -11.81 -17.74 8.23
CA ILE A 260 -10.58 -18.18 8.91
C ILE A 260 -10.37 -19.68 8.71
N LYS A 261 -11.41 -20.50 8.91
CA LYS A 261 -11.33 -21.96 8.74
C LYS A 261 -10.90 -22.33 7.32
N ASN A 262 -11.52 -21.71 6.32
CA ASN A 262 -11.32 -22.02 4.90
C ASN A 262 -10.27 -21.12 4.22
N SER A 263 -9.39 -20.47 5.01
CA SER A 263 -8.51 -19.41 4.52
C SER A 263 -7.67 -19.82 3.30
N SER A 264 -7.07 -21.01 3.32
CA SER A 264 -6.25 -21.55 2.24
C SER A 264 -7.03 -21.77 0.94
N TYR A 265 -8.26 -22.31 1.03
CA TYR A 265 -9.11 -22.54 -0.15
C TYR A 265 -9.61 -21.22 -0.75
N ILE A 266 -9.98 -20.26 0.10
CA ILE A 266 -10.40 -18.93 -0.34
C ILE A 266 -9.25 -18.22 -1.07
N LEU A 267 -8.02 -18.34 -0.53
CA LEU A 267 -6.83 -17.75 -1.14
C LEU A 267 -6.50 -18.37 -2.50
N GLU A 268 -6.52 -19.69 -2.63
CA GLU A 268 -6.30 -20.37 -3.91
C GLU A 268 -7.35 -19.98 -4.95
N SER A 269 -8.64 -19.95 -4.54
CA SER A 269 -9.73 -19.52 -5.42
C SER A 269 -9.59 -18.06 -5.85
N ALA A 270 -9.22 -17.16 -4.94
CA ALA A 270 -8.99 -15.75 -5.24
C ALA A 270 -7.78 -15.57 -6.17
N THR A 271 -6.70 -16.30 -5.94
CA THR A 271 -5.49 -16.26 -6.79
C THR A 271 -5.80 -16.70 -8.22
N LYS A 272 -6.44 -17.86 -8.37
CA LYS A 272 -6.88 -18.36 -9.68
C LYS A 272 -7.76 -17.34 -10.39
N ARG A 273 -8.69 -16.74 -9.66
CA ARG A 273 -9.60 -15.74 -10.22
C ARG A 273 -8.87 -14.46 -10.63
N ALA A 274 -7.94 -13.96 -9.84
CA ALA A 274 -7.14 -12.79 -10.18
C ALA A 274 -6.28 -13.01 -11.45
N ILE A 275 -5.80 -14.23 -11.66
CA ILE A 275 -5.08 -14.63 -12.88
C ILE A 275 -6.04 -14.70 -14.08
N GLU A 276 -7.23 -15.30 -13.93
CA GLU A 276 -8.27 -15.33 -14.98
C GLU A 276 -8.69 -13.93 -15.44
N LEU A 277 -8.57 -12.94 -14.56
CA LEU A 277 -8.90 -11.54 -14.81
C LEU A 277 -7.75 -10.73 -15.42
N ASP A 278 -6.56 -11.34 -15.60
CA ASP A 278 -5.31 -10.67 -16.02
C ASP A 278 -4.86 -9.54 -15.07
N LEU A 279 -5.22 -9.67 -13.78
CA LEU A 279 -4.82 -8.72 -12.73
C LEU A 279 -3.48 -9.14 -12.12
N LEU A 280 -3.24 -10.46 -12.00
CA LEU A 280 -1.96 -11.04 -11.61
C LEU A 280 -1.35 -11.81 -12.79
N LYS A 281 -0.08 -11.53 -13.09
CA LYS A 281 0.68 -12.21 -14.14
C LYS A 281 1.65 -13.21 -13.50
N GLN A 282 1.13 -14.36 -13.08
CA GLN A 282 1.90 -15.37 -12.36
C GLN A 282 1.48 -16.80 -12.75
N ASP A 283 2.42 -17.73 -12.67
CA ASP A 283 2.18 -19.16 -12.94
C ASP A 283 1.78 -19.95 -11.68
N ILE A 284 2.00 -19.38 -10.48
CA ILE A 284 1.71 -20.02 -9.20
C ILE A 284 0.23 -19.80 -8.86
N LEU A 285 -0.51 -20.86 -8.56
CA LEU A 285 -1.95 -20.78 -8.24
C LEU A 285 -2.26 -20.72 -6.73
N SER A 286 -1.27 -21.01 -5.87
CA SER A 286 -1.51 -21.18 -4.42
C SER A 286 -1.62 -19.87 -3.65
N ASP A 287 -0.87 -18.84 -4.05
CA ASP A 287 -0.84 -17.53 -3.40
C ASP A 287 -0.42 -16.44 -4.39
N PHE A 288 -0.64 -15.19 -4.03
CA PHE A 288 -0.24 -14.01 -4.79
C PHE A 288 1.27 -13.91 -4.84
N VAL A 289 1.80 -13.58 -6.00
CA VAL A 289 3.23 -13.40 -6.23
C VAL A 289 3.53 -11.92 -6.23
N VAL A 290 4.51 -11.56 -5.41
CA VAL A 290 5.06 -10.22 -5.28
C VAL A 290 6.34 -10.17 -6.13
N ILE A 291 6.47 -9.13 -6.95
CA ILE A 291 7.69 -8.90 -7.74
C ILE A 291 8.62 -8.04 -6.90
N VAL A 292 9.76 -8.61 -6.50
CA VAL A 292 10.78 -7.94 -5.71
C VAL A 292 11.91 -7.48 -6.62
N GLU A 293 12.16 -6.18 -6.65
CA GLU A 293 13.32 -5.62 -7.33
C GLU A 293 14.58 -5.81 -6.47
N THR A 294 15.50 -6.65 -6.93
CA THR A 294 16.80 -6.85 -6.29
C THR A 294 17.90 -6.17 -7.10
N ARG A 295 18.73 -5.36 -6.43
CA ARG A 295 19.99 -4.87 -7.01
C ARG A 295 21.11 -5.76 -6.52
N ASP A 296 21.96 -6.18 -7.44
CA ASP A 296 23.17 -6.91 -7.08
C ASP A 296 24.09 -5.94 -6.32
N ASN A 297 24.30 -6.22 -5.03
CA ASN A 297 25.15 -5.41 -4.16
C ASN A 297 26.61 -5.88 -4.21
N SER A 298 26.99 -6.67 -5.23
CA SER A 298 28.37 -7.07 -5.43
C SER A 298 29.25 -5.83 -5.68
N PRO A 299 30.47 -5.78 -5.10
CA PRO A 299 31.35 -4.62 -5.22
C PRO A 299 31.77 -4.31 -6.68
N ASP A 300 31.57 -5.28 -7.59
CA ASP A 300 31.83 -5.17 -9.03
C ASP A 300 30.56 -4.90 -9.86
N ALA A 301 29.38 -4.81 -9.24
CA ALA A 301 28.14 -4.52 -9.95
C ALA A 301 28.15 -3.06 -10.45
N ASP A 302 28.11 -2.92 -11.77
CA ASP A 302 27.91 -1.64 -12.43
C ASP A 302 26.57 -1.04 -11.96
N GLN A 303 26.62 0.12 -11.31
CA GLN A 303 25.45 0.83 -10.78
C GLN A 303 24.42 1.20 -11.87
N SER A 304 24.80 1.06 -13.14
CA SER A 304 23.92 1.25 -14.29
C SER A 304 23.10 0.01 -14.67
N SER A 305 23.35 -1.15 -14.06
CA SER A 305 22.62 -2.38 -14.36
C SER A 305 21.16 -2.29 -13.88
N PRO A 306 20.18 -2.70 -14.71
CA PRO A 306 18.78 -2.70 -14.31
C PRO A 306 18.56 -3.67 -13.14
N PRO A 307 17.67 -3.34 -12.18
CA PRO A 307 17.33 -4.23 -11.09
C PRO A 307 16.79 -5.56 -11.63
N THR A 308 17.13 -6.66 -10.96
CA THR A 308 16.61 -7.99 -11.29
C THR A 308 15.30 -8.21 -10.53
N GLU A 309 14.23 -8.48 -11.27
CA GLU A 309 12.91 -8.81 -10.73
C GLU A 309 12.83 -10.29 -10.31
N VAL A 310 12.56 -10.54 -9.02
CA VAL A 310 12.41 -11.89 -8.47
C VAL A 310 10.96 -12.09 -7.98
N PRO A 311 10.22 -13.08 -8.51
CA PRO A 311 8.88 -13.40 -8.02
C PRO A 311 8.97 -14.15 -6.68
N ILE A 312 8.32 -13.62 -5.64
CA ILE A 312 8.25 -14.23 -4.31
C ILE A 312 6.77 -14.41 -3.91
N PRO A 313 6.33 -15.61 -3.51
CA PRO A 313 5.01 -15.81 -2.95
C PRO A 313 4.80 -14.95 -1.69
N TYR A 314 3.63 -14.32 -1.55
CA TYR A 314 3.33 -13.42 -0.44
C TYR A 314 3.50 -14.11 0.92
N GLU A 315 3.07 -15.37 1.06
CA GLU A 315 3.25 -16.18 2.27
C GLU A 315 4.71 -16.32 2.74
N LYS A 316 5.69 -16.14 1.85
CA LYS A 316 7.13 -16.28 2.17
C LYS A 316 7.80 -14.98 2.59
N LEU A 317 7.07 -13.86 2.57
CA LEU A 317 7.61 -12.59 3.00
C LEU A 317 7.79 -12.53 4.51
N GLU A 318 8.73 -11.71 4.96
CA GLU A 318 8.90 -11.44 6.39
C GLU A 318 7.76 -10.54 6.89
N LYS A 319 7.47 -10.60 8.19
CA LYS A 319 6.42 -9.79 8.81
C LYS A 319 6.54 -8.30 8.48
N LYS A 320 7.75 -7.75 8.50
CA LYS A 320 8.00 -6.34 8.17
C LYS A 320 7.58 -5.99 6.74
N ASP A 321 7.72 -6.93 5.82
CA ASP A 321 7.41 -6.76 4.40
C ASP A 321 5.90 -6.94 4.18
N HIS A 322 5.24 -7.83 4.95
CA HIS A 322 3.78 -7.88 5.04
C HIS A 322 3.19 -6.57 5.52
N ASP A 323 3.73 -6.00 6.61
CA ASP A 323 3.27 -4.75 7.18
C ASP A 323 3.45 -3.59 6.16
N ALA A 324 4.59 -3.53 5.48
CA ALA A 324 4.85 -2.53 4.44
C ALA A 324 3.90 -2.67 3.23
N LEU A 325 3.65 -3.89 2.75
CA LEU A 325 2.69 -4.15 1.68
C LEU A 325 1.26 -3.81 2.09
N MET A 326 0.89 -4.09 3.33
CA MET A 326 -0.40 -3.71 3.88
C MET A 326 -0.56 -2.19 3.86
N ASP A 327 0.43 -1.44 4.35
CA ASP A 327 0.41 0.02 4.34
C ASP A 327 0.28 0.59 2.92
N ILE A 328 1.03 0.04 1.96
CA ILE A 328 0.91 0.44 0.54
C ILE A 328 -0.50 0.15 0.02
N ALA A 329 -1.02 -1.05 0.26
CA ALA A 329 -2.32 -1.45 -0.25
C ALA A 329 -3.46 -0.63 0.34
N GLU A 330 -3.43 -0.38 1.65
CA GLU A 330 -4.39 0.46 2.35
C GLU A 330 -4.37 1.90 1.84
N ALA A 331 -3.19 2.51 1.75
CA ALA A 331 -3.05 3.89 1.33
C ALA A 331 -3.50 4.11 -0.13
N ARG A 332 -3.17 3.18 -1.03
CA ARG A 332 -3.62 3.24 -2.43
C ARG A 332 -5.13 3.03 -2.54
N MET A 333 -5.67 2.03 -1.84
CA MET A 333 -7.12 1.75 -1.81
C MET A 333 -7.91 2.93 -1.25
N MET A 334 -7.42 3.56 -0.18
CA MET A 334 -8.04 4.74 0.42
C MET A 334 -8.07 5.93 -0.54
N ALA A 335 -6.98 6.15 -1.30
CA ALA A 335 -6.93 7.18 -2.33
C ALA A 335 -7.97 6.95 -3.42
N PHE A 336 -8.10 5.72 -3.93
CA PHE A 336 -9.12 5.37 -4.92
C PHE A 336 -10.54 5.47 -4.35
N ALA A 337 -10.78 5.00 -3.13
CA ALA A 337 -12.09 5.07 -2.50
C ALA A 337 -12.54 6.52 -2.32
N TRP A 338 -11.63 7.40 -1.88
CA TRP A 338 -11.90 8.82 -1.76
C TRP A 338 -12.12 9.48 -3.12
N ALA A 339 -11.25 9.23 -4.10
CA ALA A 339 -11.35 9.81 -5.44
C ALA A 339 -12.61 9.39 -6.19
N THR A 340 -13.15 8.19 -5.92
CA THR A 340 -14.41 7.70 -6.52
C THR A 340 -15.66 8.08 -5.71
N GLY A 341 -15.50 8.84 -4.61
CA GLY A 341 -16.60 9.25 -3.74
C GLY A 341 -17.19 8.12 -2.88
N LYS A 342 -16.56 6.93 -2.85
CA LYS A 342 -16.93 5.84 -1.93
C LYS A 342 -16.58 6.17 -0.49
N LEU A 343 -15.48 6.90 -0.30
CA LEU A 343 -15.13 7.52 0.97
C LEU A 343 -15.51 9.00 0.93
N GLU A 344 -16.43 9.40 1.79
CA GLU A 344 -16.91 10.79 1.86
C GLU A 344 -15.85 11.74 2.42
N SER A 345 -15.15 11.31 3.48
CA SER A 345 -14.13 12.08 4.21
C SER A 345 -12.82 11.32 4.28
N TRP A 346 -11.68 11.99 4.19
CA TRP A 346 -10.35 11.37 4.29
C TRP A 346 -10.08 10.84 5.71
N ASP A 347 -10.58 9.65 6.02
CA ASP A 347 -10.54 9.04 7.35
C ASP A 347 -10.30 7.53 7.21
N SER A 348 -9.21 7.07 7.81
CA SER A 348 -8.77 5.67 7.72
C SER A 348 -9.64 4.73 8.55
N GLU A 349 -10.28 5.21 9.62
CA GLU A 349 -11.18 4.37 10.42
C GLU A 349 -12.43 3.98 9.61
N LYS A 350 -12.87 4.87 8.72
CA LYS A 350 -14.00 4.62 7.83
C LYS A 350 -13.69 3.61 6.72
N MET A 351 -12.42 3.31 6.43
CA MET A 351 -12.04 2.30 5.45
C MET A 351 -12.61 0.91 5.76
N ALA A 352 -12.82 0.58 7.04
CA ALA A 352 -13.42 -0.68 7.45
C ALA A 352 -14.89 -0.83 6.98
N ASN A 353 -15.58 0.29 6.75
CA ASN A 353 -16.97 0.33 6.29
C ASN A 353 -17.09 0.46 4.77
N ILE A 354 -15.97 0.69 4.08
CA ILE A 354 -15.96 0.73 2.62
C ILE A 354 -16.02 -0.72 2.15
N GLY A 355 -17.11 -1.06 1.47
CA GLY A 355 -17.21 -2.31 0.72
C GLY A 355 -16.23 -2.32 -0.46
N SER A 356 -16.52 -3.14 -1.47
CA SER A 356 -15.74 -3.06 -2.71
C SER A 356 -15.96 -1.71 -3.40
N ILE A 357 -14.89 -1.13 -3.96
CA ILE A 357 -15.03 0.04 -4.83
C ILE A 357 -15.70 -0.41 -6.13
N ASN A 358 -15.29 -1.59 -6.62
CA ASN A 358 -15.94 -2.25 -7.74
C ASN A 358 -17.16 -3.05 -7.25
N PRO A 359 -18.39 -2.71 -7.69
CA PRO A 359 -19.59 -3.45 -7.29
C PRO A 359 -19.59 -4.91 -7.76
N LEU A 360 -18.75 -5.25 -8.75
CA LEU A 360 -18.48 -6.63 -9.13
C LEU A 360 -17.44 -7.18 -8.14
N ASN A 361 -17.91 -7.87 -7.12
CA ASN A 361 -17.07 -8.61 -6.19
C ASN A 361 -16.47 -9.86 -6.91
N ILE A 362 -15.54 -9.64 -7.85
CA ILE A 362 -15.09 -10.67 -8.82
C ILE A 362 -14.24 -11.77 -8.16
N LEU A 363 -13.53 -11.50 -7.06
CA LEU A 363 -12.78 -12.52 -6.32
C LEU A 363 -13.66 -13.37 -5.37
N TRP A 364 -14.75 -12.77 -4.87
CA TRP A 364 -15.47 -13.24 -3.68
C TRP A 364 -16.73 -14.01 -3.96
N SER A 365 -17.23 -13.92 -5.18
CA SER A 365 -18.37 -14.71 -5.61
C SER A 365 -17.80 -16.06 -6.04
N PRO A 366 -17.79 -17.11 -5.19
CA PRO A 366 -17.79 -18.45 -5.76
C PRO A 366 -18.93 -18.44 -6.76
N GLN A 367 -18.73 -18.98 -7.96
CA GLN A 367 -19.87 -19.28 -8.81
C GLN A 367 -20.81 -20.09 -7.93
N ASN A 368 -21.90 -19.48 -7.45
CA ASN A 368 -23.01 -20.22 -6.89
C ASN A 368 -23.40 -21.18 -8.01
N LYS A 369 -23.14 -22.46 -7.76
CA LYS A 369 -23.64 -23.54 -8.60
C LYS A 369 -25.15 -23.48 -8.69
#